data_AF-A0A5P2FZ18-F1
#
_entry.id   AF-A0A5P2FZ18-F1
#
_cell.length_a   1.000
_cell.length_b   1.000
_cell.length_c   1.000
_cell.angle_alpha   90.00
_cell.angle_beta   90.00
_cell.angle_gamma   90.00
#
_symmetry.space_group_name_H-M   'P 1'
#
loop_
_entity.id
_entity.type
_entity.pdbx_description
1 polymer ?
#
loop_
_entity_poly.entity_id
_entity_poly.type
_entity_poly.pdbx_seq_one_letter_code
_entity_poly.pdbx_strand_id
1 'polypeptide(L)' 'MKLHDNMTTYTAKEVAIILKVSKTQVQKLEKAGVLKPIDWGDNLNKNRARRRFIRYTVEAVETFLNGGKKEVENG' A
#
# COMPACT_ATOMS: atom_id res chain seq x y z
N MET A 1 15.31 5.27 -24.69
CA MET A 1 15.47 4.46 -23.46
C MET A 1 14.38 3.40 -23.46
N LYS A 2 14.73 2.11 -23.34
CA LYS A 2 13.78 1.00 -23.50
C LYS A 2 12.94 0.81 -22.25
N LEU A 3 11.62 0.74 -22.45
CA LEU A 3 10.56 0.44 -21.50
C LEU A 3 10.82 -0.88 -20.75
N HIS A 4 11.17 -0.79 -19.48
CA HIS A 4 10.91 -1.83 -18.47
C HIS A 4 11.03 -1.16 -17.09
N ASP A 5 10.11 -0.24 -16.79
CA ASP A 5 9.84 0.12 -15.40
C ASP A 5 9.18 -1.11 -14.76
N ASN A 6 10.02 -2.02 -14.27
CA ASN A 6 9.59 -3.00 -13.27
C ASN A 6 9.16 -2.19 -12.06
N MET A 7 7.89 -1.78 -12.05
CA MET A 7 7.31 -0.98 -10.99
C MET A 7 7.39 -1.81 -9.71
N THR A 8 8.39 -1.52 -8.87
CA THR A 8 8.62 -2.25 -7.64
C THR A 8 7.41 -2.04 -6.73
N THR A 9 6.78 -3.13 -6.34
CA THR A 9 5.61 -3.10 -5.45
C THR A 9 5.84 -3.94 -4.21
N TYR A 10 5.27 -3.48 -3.10
CA TYR A 10 5.30 -4.13 -1.81
C TYR A 10 3.94 -4.74 -1.47
N THR A 11 3.96 -5.87 -0.79
CA THR A 11 2.79 -6.42 -0.09
C THR A 11 2.53 -5.67 1.21
N ALA A 12 1.33 -5.82 1.77
CA ALA A 12 1.02 -5.28 3.10
C ALA A 12 1.97 -5.77 4.23
N LYS A 13 2.60 -6.95 4.06
CA LYS A 13 3.60 -7.45 5.01
C LYS A 13 4.92 -6.69 4.90
N GLU A 14 5.38 -6.45 3.68
CA GLU A 14 6.62 -5.70 3.43
C GLU A 14 6.46 -4.24 3.87
N VAL A 15 5.32 -3.62 3.55
CA VAL A 15 5.00 -2.26 4.05
C VAL A 15 4.98 -2.21 5.57
N ALA A 16 4.41 -3.22 6.25
CA ALA A 16 4.40 -3.27 7.71
C ALA A 16 5.83 -3.27 8.30
N ILE A 17 6.76 -3.99 7.67
CA ILE A 17 8.18 -4.01 8.06
C ILE A 17 8.83 -2.64 7.82
N ILE A 18 8.62 -2.03 6.65
CA ILE A 18 9.20 -0.73 6.29
C ILE A 18 8.72 0.37 7.24
N LEU A 19 7.42 0.42 7.49
CA LEU A 19 6.80 1.42 8.35
C LEU A 19 6.95 1.12 9.85
N LYS A 20 7.48 -0.06 10.21
CA LYS A 20 7.58 -0.55 11.59
C LYS A 20 6.23 -0.55 12.32
N VAL A 21 5.17 -0.94 11.63
CA VAL A 21 3.80 -1.03 12.15
C VAL A 21 3.23 -2.43 11.96
N SER A 22 2.11 -2.73 12.62
CA SER A 22 1.39 -3.98 12.39
C SER A 22 0.73 -4.01 11.01
N LYS A 23 0.55 -5.21 10.44
CA LYS A 23 -0.23 -5.39 9.21
C LYS A 23 -1.64 -4.81 9.33
N THR A 24 -2.25 -4.92 10.51
CA THR A 24 -3.57 -4.32 10.79
C THR A 24 -3.54 -2.80 10.69
N GLN A 25 -2.47 -2.15 11.15
CA GLN A 25 -2.29 -0.70 10.97
C GLN A 25 -2.13 -0.34 9.50
N VAL A 26 -1.37 -1.11 8.70
CA VAL A 26 -1.29 -0.90 7.24
C VAL A 26 -2.69 -0.92 6.61
N GLN A 27 -3.53 -1.88 6.98
CA GLN A 27 -4.93 -1.95 6.50
C GLN A 27 -5.79 -0.78 6.96
N LYS A 28 -5.54 -0.24 8.16
CA LYS A 28 -6.23 0.99 8.62
C LYS A 28 -5.81 2.20 7.79
N LEU A 29 -4.51 2.34 7.49
CA LEU A 29 -3.98 3.40 6.63
C LEU A 29 -4.52 3.32 5.20
N GLU A 30 -4.68 2.11 4.68
CA GLU A 30 -5.34 1.86 3.40
C GLU A 30 -6.80 2.32 3.42
N LYS A 31 -7.57 1.90 4.43
CA LYS A 31 -8.98 2.31 4.59
C LYS A 31 -9.15 3.82 4.79
N ALA A 32 -8.19 4.46 5.44
CA ALA A 32 -8.18 5.91 5.63
C ALA A 32 -7.80 6.68 4.35
N GLY A 33 -7.42 6.00 3.26
CA GLY A 33 -6.98 6.63 2.02
C GLY A 33 -5.58 7.24 2.08
N VAL A 34 -4.89 7.07 3.22
CA VAL A 34 -3.57 7.64 3.50
C VAL A 34 -2.47 6.85 2.80
N LEU A 35 -2.61 5.52 2.72
CA LEU A 35 -1.73 4.65 1.95
C LEU A 35 -2.50 4.06 0.76
N LYS A 36 -2.14 4.49 -0.45
CA LYS A 36 -2.87 4.09 -1.68
C LYS A 36 -2.41 2.73 -2.19
N PRO A 37 -3.28 1.70 -2.23
CA PRO A 37 -2.97 0.43 -2.83
C PRO A 37 -3.11 0.49 -4.36
N ILE A 38 -2.38 -0.39 -5.05
CA ILE A 38 -2.68 -0.81 -6.41
C ILE A 38 -3.47 -2.10 -6.29
N ASP A 39 -4.73 -2.07 -6.69
CA ASP A 39 -5.51 -3.29 -6.79
C ASP A 39 -5.17 -4.02 -8.09
N TRP A 40 -4.50 -5.15 -7.99
CA TRP A 40 -4.26 -6.05 -9.14
C TRP A 40 -5.42 -7.03 -9.34
N GLY A 41 -6.45 -6.98 -8.48
CA GLY A 41 -7.44 -8.03 -8.30
C GLY A 41 -8.81 -7.81 -8.92
N ASP A 42 -9.02 -6.76 -9.72
CA ASP A 42 -10.41 -6.33 -9.97
C ASP A 42 -11.22 -7.15 -11.00
N ASN A 43 -10.65 -8.14 -11.72
CA ASN A 43 -11.39 -8.77 -12.84
C ASN A 43 -11.52 -10.29 -12.87
N LEU A 44 -11.08 -11.06 -11.86
CA LEU A 44 -11.01 -12.52 -12.02
C LEU A 44 -11.86 -13.39 -11.10
N ASN A 45 -12.54 -12.89 -10.07
CA ASN A 45 -13.47 -13.75 -9.31
C ASN A 45 -14.44 -12.99 -8.38
N LYS A 46 -15.62 -12.61 -8.90
CA LYS A 46 -16.70 -12.02 -8.09
C LYS A 46 -17.37 -13.01 -7.10
N ASN A 47 -17.08 -14.32 -7.20
CA ASN A 47 -17.80 -15.38 -6.48
C ASN A 47 -17.01 -16.10 -5.37
N ARG A 48 -15.80 -15.66 -5.04
CA ARG A 48 -15.04 -16.26 -3.92
C ARG A 48 -14.62 -15.16 -2.96
N ALA A 49 -15.06 -15.25 -1.71
CA ALA A 49 -14.64 -14.38 -0.60
C ALA A 49 -13.13 -14.56 -0.26
N ARG A 50 -12.23 -14.29 -1.21
CA ARG A 50 -10.79 -14.58 -1.08
C ARG A 50 -9.93 -13.35 -1.33
N ARG A 51 -9.21 -13.00 -0.26
CA ARG A 51 -7.88 -12.36 -0.18
C ARG A 51 -7.56 -11.47 -1.38
N ARG A 52 -7.96 -10.19 -1.29
CA ARG A 52 -7.47 -9.14 -2.19
C ARG A 52 -5.94 -9.19 -2.23
N PHE A 53 -5.36 -9.30 -3.43
CA PHE A 53 -3.93 -9.26 -3.65
C PHE A 53 -3.49 -7.79 -3.72
N ILE A 54 -3.55 -7.12 -2.58
CA ILE A 54 -3.21 -5.70 -2.45
C ILE A 54 -1.69 -5.53 -2.52
N ARG A 55 -1.25 -4.62 -3.38
CA ARG A 55 0.13 -4.18 -3.54
C ARG A 55 0.22 -2.67 -3.34
N TYR A 56 1.39 -2.16 -2.99
CA TYR A 56 1.66 -0.73 -2.83
C TYR A 56 2.90 -0.38 -3.64
N THR A 57 2.89 0.74 -4.37
CA THR A 57 4.10 1.22 -5.06
C THR A 57 5.14 1.68 -4.03
N VAL A 58 6.41 1.65 -4.43
CA VAL A 58 7.47 2.36 -3.70
C VAL A 58 7.06 3.81 -3.45
N GLU A 59 6.59 4.51 -4.48
CA GLU A 59 6.14 5.91 -4.40
C GLU A 59 5.05 6.13 -3.35
N ALA A 60 4.05 5.25 -3.25
CA ALA A 60 2.99 5.38 -2.24
C ALA A 60 3.53 5.23 -0.82
N VAL A 61 4.50 4.32 -0.62
CA VAL A 61 5.15 4.12 0.68
C VAL A 61 6.08 5.29 1.02
N GLU A 62 6.85 5.79 0.06
CA GLU A 62 7.72 6.96 0.23
C GLU A 62 6.92 8.24 0.49
N THR A 63 5.83 8.45 -0.23
CA THR A 63 4.90 9.57 0.00
C THR A 63 4.34 9.51 1.41
N PHE A 64 3.97 8.31 1.89
CA PHE A 64 3.56 8.15 3.28
C PHE A 64 4.67 8.49 4.27
N LEU A 65 5.90 8.03 4.03
CA LEU A 65 7.05 8.32 4.90
C LEU A 65 7.42 9.81 4.92
N ASN A 66 7.30 10.49 3.79
CA ASN A 66 7.70 11.89 3.59
C ASN A 66 6.60 12.89 3.96
N GLY A 67 5.34 12.57 3.70
CA GLY A 67 4.17 13.44 3.91
C GLY A 67 3.28 13.04 5.09
N GLY A 68 3.14 11.74 5.38
CA GLY A 68 2.24 11.22 6.42
C GLY A 68 2.70 11.47 7.86
N LYS A 69 3.97 11.80 8.10
CA LYS A 69 4.44 12.25 9.41
C LYS A 69 3.98 13.67 9.77
N LYS A 70 3.71 14.54 8.78
CA LYS A 70 3.40 15.95 9.04
C LYS A 70 1.96 16.22 9.49
N GLU A 71 1.01 15.36 9.15
CA GLU A 71 -0.40 15.54 9.57
C GLU A 71 -0.72 14.96 10.95
N VAL A 72 0.07 14.01 11.47
CA VAL A 72 -0.19 13.39 12.78
C VAL A 72 0.35 14.24 13.95
N GLU A 73 1.30 15.14 13.70
CA GLU A 73 1.88 16.02 14.74
C GLU A 73 1.11 17.36 14.91
N ASN A 74 0.06 17.59 14.10
CA ASN A 74 -0.77 18.81 14.13
C ASN A 74 -2.25 18.55 14.49
N GLY A 75 -2.58 17.35 15.01
CA GLY A 75 -3.94 16.96 15.41
C GLY A 75 -4.13 16.83 16.91
#